data_AF-A0A5Y4EUG1-F1
#
_entry.id   AF-A0A5Y4EUG1-F1
#
_cell.length_a   1.000
_cell.length_b   1.000
_cell.length_c   1.000
_cell.angle_alpha   90.00
_cell.angle_beta   90.00
_cell.angle_gamma   90.00
#
_symmetry.space_group_name_H-M   'P 1'
#
loop_
_entity.id
_entity.type
_entity.pdbx_description
1 polymer ?
#
loop_
_entity_poly.entity_id
_entity_poly.type
_entity_poly.pdbx_seq_one_letter_code
_entity_poly.pdbx_strand_id
1 'polypeptide(L)' 'MTKFEAFKDQITNAAKASFPEWVTFEYENDFPGYNESFVYESVCAIKKMGELEVRNNADRYFSVKFISA' A
#
# COMPACT_ATOMS: atom_id res chain seq x y z
N MET A 1 -15.74 8.37 4.32
CA MET A 1 -14.50 7.61 4.08
C MET A 1 -13.35 8.59 4.06
N THR A 2 -12.34 8.39 4.89
CA THR A 2 -11.14 9.24 4.92
C THR A 2 -10.21 8.90 3.74
N LYS A 3 -9.29 9.83 3.38
CA LYS A 3 -8.27 9.55 2.35
C LYS A 3 -7.43 8.32 2.70
N PHE A 4 -7.13 8.13 3.98
CA PHE A 4 -6.36 6.97 4.46
C PHE A 4 -7.14 5.67 4.29
N GLU A 5 -8.43 5.64 4.62
CA GLU A 5 -9.27 4.45 4.43
C GLU A 5 -9.36 4.04 2.96
N ALA A 6 -9.59 5.01 2.06
CA ALA A 6 -9.64 4.73 0.63
C ALA A 6 -8.30 4.18 0.09
N PHE A 7 -7.18 4.77 0.54
CA PHE A 7 -5.83 4.31 0.18
C PHE A 7 -5.54 2.90 0.72
N LYS A 8 -5.86 2.64 1.99
CA LYS A 8 -5.72 1.32 2.62
C LYS A 8 -6.52 0.27 1.84
N ASP A 9 -7.78 0.55 1.52
CA ASP A 9 -8.65 -0.40 0.83
C ASP A 9 -8.14 -0.71 -0.58
N GLN A 10 -7.68 0.29 -1.33
CA GLN A 10 -7.10 0.08 -2.66
C GLN A 10 -5.92 -0.90 -2.61
N ILE A 11 -4.96 -0.66 -1.72
CA ILE A 11 -3.75 -1.50 -1.59
C ILE A 11 -4.09 -2.89 -1.06
N THR A 12 -4.97 -2.97 -0.07
CA THR A 12 -5.37 -4.24 0.55
C THR A 12 -6.12 -5.12 -0.44
N ASN A 13 -7.03 -4.53 -1.22
CA ASN A 13 -7.79 -5.26 -2.24
C ASN A 13 -6.89 -5.76 -3.36
N ALA A 14 -5.93 -4.95 -3.82
CA ALA A 14 -4.93 -5.38 -4.78
C ALA A 14 -4.07 -6.53 -4.25
N ALA A 15 -3.55 -6.40 -3.01
CA ALA A 15 -2.75 -7.45 -2.38
C ALA A 15 -3.53 -8.77 -2.21
N LYS A 16 -4.82 -8.70 -1.84
CA LYS A 16 -5.70 -9.86 -1.74
C LYS A 16 -5.96 -10.52 -3.10
N ALA A 17 -6.25 -9.73 -4.13
CA ALA A 17 -6.52 -10.21 -5.48
C ALA A 17 -5.31 -10.91 -6.11
N SER A 18 -4.10 -10.49 -5.71
CA SER A 18 -2.85 -11.07 -6.19
C SER A 18 -2.24 -12.12 -5.28
N PHE A 19 -2.87 -12.50 -4.15
CA PHE A 19 -2.30 -13.49 -3.24
C PHE A 19 -2.04 -14.83 -3.95
N PRO A 20 -0.86 -15.46 -3.78
CA PRO A 20 0.21 -15.16 -2.81
C PRO A 20 1.34 -14.27 -3.35
N GLU A 21 1.16 -13.62 -4.49
CA GLU A 21 2.16 -12.79 -5.15
C GLU A 21 2.29 -11.40 -4.53
N TRP A 22 3.42 -10.73 -4.82
CA TRP A 22 3.64 -9.33 -4.48
C TRP A 22 3.02 -8.41 -5.52
N VAL A 23 2.44 -7.31 -5.07
CA VAL A 23 1.99 -6.20 -5.91
C VAL A 23 2.92 -5.03 -5.70
N THR A 24 3.42 -4.43 -6.78
CA THR A 24 4.28 -3.24 -6.72
C THR A 24 3.52 -2.04 -7.25
N PHE A 25 3.65 -0.92 -6.54
CA PHE A 25 3.08 0.35 -6.90
C PHE A 25 4.16 1.41 -7.07
N GLU A 26 3.92 2.35 -7.96
CA GLU A 26 4.68 3.57 -8.17
C GLU A 26 3.87 4.78 -7.71
N TYR A 27 4.42 5.58 -6.78
CA TYR A 27 3.70 6.69 -6.15
C TYR A 27 3.04 7.66 -7.15
N GLU A 28 3.78 8.10 -8.16
CA GLU A 28 3.31 9.14 -9.09
C GLU A 28 2.21 8.61 -10.03
N ASN A 29 2.28 7.34 -10.41
CA ASN A 29 1.41 6.74 -11.42
C ASN A 29 0.16 6.10 -10.81
N ASP A 30 0.32 5.37 -9.70
CA ASP A 30 -0.79 4.66 -9.05
C ASP A 30 -1.57 5.54 -8.08
N PHE A 31 -0.96 6.66 -7.64
CA PHE A 31 -1.54 7.55 -6.63
C PHE A 31 -1.43 9.05 -6.97
N PRO A 32 -1.79 9.50 -8.20
CA PRO A 32 -1.59 10.88 -8.65
C PRO A 32 -2.36 11.95 -7.84
N GLY A 33 -3.34 11.55 -7.04
CA GLY A 33 -4.12 12.43 -6.16
C GLY A 33 -3.56 12.59 -4.74
N TYR A 34 -2.45 11.92 -4.42
CA TYR A 34 -1.83 11.94 -3.10
C TYR A 34 -0.41 12.50 -3.18
N ASN A 35 -0.01 13.26 -2.17
CA ASN A 35 1.37 13.71 -2.06
C ASN A 35 2.26 12.59 -1.49
N GLU A 36 3.56 12.67 -1.75
CA GLU A 36 4.54 11.65 -1.35
C GLU A 36 4.53 11.40 0.16
N SER A 37 4.49 12.46 0.98
CA SER A 37 4.45 12.35 2.44
C SER A 37 3.24 11.56 2.93
N PHE A 38 2.05 11.80 2.37
CA PHE A 38 0.84 11.07 2.72
C PHE A 38 0.94 9.60 2.35
N VAL A 39 1.46 9.28 1.15
CA VAL A 39 1.64 7.90 0.71
C VAL A 39 2.62 7.19 1.63
N TYR A 40 3.77 7.80 1.91
CA TYR A 40 4.77 7.27 2.83
C TYR A 40 4.20 6.99 4.23
N GLU A 41 3.55 7.98 4.84
CA GLU A 41 2.94 7.85 6.18
C GLU A 41 1.87 6.77 6.20
N SER A 42 1.04 6.70 5.15
CA SER A 42 -0.04 5.71 5.04
C SER A 42 0.52 4.30 4.90
N VAL A 43 1.53 4.09 4.05
CA VAL A 43 2.19 2.79 3.88
C VAL A 43 2.89 2.36 5.18
N CYS A 44 3.53 3.30 5.89
CA CYS A 44 4.13 3.04 7.21
C CYS A 44 3.07 2.63 8.24
N ALA A 45 1.91 3.29 8.25
CA ALA A 45 0.80 2.95 9.14
C ALA A 45 0.24 1.55 8.82
N ILE A 46 0.00 1.25 7.54
CA ILE A 46 -0.50 -0.06 7.08
C ILE A 46 0.47 -1.18 7.48
N LYS A 47 1.78 -1.00 7.29
CA LYS A 47 2.80 -1.97 7.71
C LYS A 47 2.71 -2.31 9.20
N LYS A 48 2.41 -1.32 10.05
CA LYS A 48 2.26 -1.50 11.51
C LYS A 48 0.98 -2.25 11.90
N MET A 49 -0.04 -2.28 11.04
CA MET A 49 -1.28 -3.02 11.30
C MET A 49 -1.09 -4.54 11.20
N GLY A 50 -0.07 -5.00 10.48
CA GLY A 50 0.25 -6.43 10.35
C GLY A 50 -0.68 -7.23 9.45
N GLU A 51 -1.60 -6.58 8.72
CA GLU A 51 -2.46 -7.22 7.71
C GLU A 51 -1.71 -7.50 6.39
N LEU A 52 -0.70 -6.67 6.09
CA LEU A 52 0.11 -6.73 4.87
C LEU A 52 1.60 -6.76 5.22
N GLU A 53 2.35 -7.53 4.45
CA GLU A 53 3.79 -7.38 4.33
C GLU A 53 4.08 -6.23 3.37
N VAL A 54 5.03 -5.36 3.72
CA VAL A 54 5.39 -4.18 2.93
C VAL A 54 6.91 -4.09 2.76
N ARG A 55 7.36 -3.91 1.51
CA ARG A 55 8.77 -3.67 1.11
C ARG A 55 8.93 -2.30 0.46
N ASN A 56 10.14 -1.73 0.59
CA ASN A 56 10.55 -0.47 -0.04
C ASN A 56 9.58 0.69 0.24
N ASN A 57 9.04 0.76 1.47
CA ASN A 57 8.02 1.74 1.84
C ASN A 57 8.52 3.19 1.90
N ALA A 58 9.80 3.44 1.63
CA ALA A 58 10.44 4.77 1.63
C ALA A 58 10.92 5.19 0.22
N ASP A 59 10.74 4.34 -0.79
CA ASP A 59 11.20 4.57 -2.15
C ASP A 59 10.01 4.89 -3.05
N ARG A 60 10.25 5.55 -4.18
CA ARG A 60 9.26 5.81 -5.25
C ARG A 60 8.36 4.61 -5.59
N TYR A 61 8.91 3.40 -5.44
CA TYR A 61 8.20 2.15 -5.60
C TYR A 61 8.12 1.39 -4.28
N PHE A 62 6.94 0.92 -3.92
CA PHE A 62 6.76 0.02 -2.79
C PHE A 62 5.98 -1.22 -3.22
N SER A 63 6.25 -2.34 -2.54
CA SER A 63 5.54 -3.58 -2.80
C SER A 63 4.80 -4.04 -1.56
N VAL A 64 3.62 -4.60 -1.77
CA VAL A 64 2.79 -5.19 -0.72
C VAL A 64 2.46 -6.63 -1.04
N LYS A 65 2.28 -7.43 0.00
CA LYS A 65 1.78 -8.80 -0.09
C LYS A 65 0.81 -9.06 1.05
N PHE A 66 -0.29 -9.72 0.74
CA PHE A 66 -1.27 -10.13 1.75
C PHE A 66 -0.71 -11.32 2.55
N ILE A 67 -0.77 -11.26 3.88
CA ILE A 67 -0.09 -12.24 4.75
C ILE A 67 -0.87 -13.55 4.86
N SER A 68 -2.19 -13.51 5.06
CA SER A 68 -3.15 -14.57 4.67
C SER A 68 -4.58 -14.13 4.98
N ALA A 69 -5.55 -14.81 4.36
CA ALA A 69 -6.95 -14.84 4.81
C ALA A 69 -7.11 -15.83 5.97
#